data_AF-A0A6H1ZBC6-F1
#
_entry.id   AF-A0A6H1ZBC6-F1
#
_cell.length_a   1.000
_cell.length_b   1.000
_cell.length_c   1.000
_cell.angle_alpha   90.00
_cell.angle_beta   90.00
_cell.angle_gamma   90.00
#
_symmetry.space_group_name_H-M   'P 1'
#
loop_
_entity.id
_entity.type
_entity.pdbx_description
1 polymer ?
#
loop_
_entity_poly.entity_id
_entity_poly.type
_entity_poly.pdbx_seq_one_letter_code
_entity_poly.pdbx_strand_id
1 'polypeptide(L)' 'MTEPDEMLRWIARRMESLKIWLRDHGRSAKRPRPESEIEMKEYDLARFEEIRAAYVKAWERKKAAA' A
#
# COMPACT_ATOMS: atom_id res chain seq x y z
N MET A 1 19.58 -4.44 -5.80
CA MET A 1 18.15 -4.70 -5.50
C MET A 1 17.88 -4.07 -4.14
N THR A 2 16.75 -3.38 -3.96
CA THR A 2 16.32 -2.90 -2.64
C THR A 2 16.14 -4.08 -1.69
N GLU A 3 16.62 -3.96 -0.45
CA GLU A 3 16.46 -5.05 0.53
C GLU A 3 14.97 -5.28 0.83
N PRO A 4 14.50 -6.53 1.03
CA PRO A 4 13.08 -6.77 1.20
C PRO A 4 12.46 -6.08 2.43
N ASP A 5 13.22 -5.89 3.53
CA ASP A 5 12.79 -5.08 4.69
C ASP A 5 12.56 -3.61 4.29
N GLU A 6 13.49 -3.02 3.55
CA GLU A 6 13.39 -1.63 3.10
C GLU A 6 12.17 -1.43 2.21
N MET A 7 11.91 -2.38 1.30
CA MET A 7 10.73 -2.34 0.44
C MET A 7 9.43 -2.50 1.25
N LEU A 8 9.40 -3.38 2.25
CA LEU A 8 8.23 -3.55 3.12
C LEU A 8 7.92 -2.26 3.91
N ARG A 9 8.94 -1.57 4.42
CA ARG A 9 8.77 -0.28 5.11
C ARG A 9 8.25 0.79 4.17
N TRP A 10 8.77 0.86 2.94
CA TRP A 10 8.30 1.79 1.93
C TRP A 10 6.83 1.54 1.56
N ILE A 11 6.45 0.29 1.31
CA ILE A 11 5.06 -0.08 1.00
C ILE A 11 4.14 0.29 2.16
N ALA A 12 4.52 -0.01 3.40
CA ALA A 12 3.72 0.32 4.58
C ALA A 12 3.46 1.83 4.68
N ARG A 13 4.49 2.66 4.47
CA ARG A 13 4.35 4.13 4.49
C ARG A 13 3.48 4.65 3.36
N ARG A 14 3.56 4.04 2.16
CA ARG A 14 2.70 4.39 1.02
C ARG A 14 1.24 4.05 1.28
N MET A 15 0.97 2.85 1.79
CA MET A 15 -0.38 2.43 2.16
C MET A 15 -0.99 3.34 3.22
N GLU A 16 -0.23 3.72 4.26
CA GLU A 16 -0.71 4.62 5.30
C GLU A 16 -1.08 5.99 4.73
N SER A 17 -0.24 6.54 3.85
CA SER A 17 -0.54 7.79 3.16
C SER A 17 -1.81 7.71 2.31
N LEU A 18 -2.05 6.58 1.63
CA LEU A 18 -3.28 6.37 0.85
C LEU A 18 -4.52 6.27 1.74
N LYS A 19 -4.42 5.56 2.86
CA LYS A 19 -5.52 5.43 3.83
C LYS A 19 -5.90 6.78 4.44
N ILE A 20 -4.92 7.60 4.81
CA ILE A 20 -5.14 8.98 5.28
C ILE A 20 -5.85 9.79 4.20
N TRP A 21 -5.36 9.72 2.96
CA TRP A 21 -5.98 10.45 1.85
C TRP A 21 -7.44 10.01 1.63
N LEU A 22 -7.71 8.70 1.60
CA LEU A 22 -9.07 8.16 1.41
C LEU A 22 -9.99 8.51 2.59
N ARG A 23 -9.47 8.58 3.82
CA ARG A 23 -10.24 9.04 4.98
C ARG A 23 -10.64 10.51 4.83
N ASP A 24 -9.71 11.36 4.41
CA ASP A 24 -9.90 12.81 4.38
C ASP A 24 -10.65 13.27 3.12
N HIS A 25 -10.58 12.49 2.04
CA HIS A 25 -11.03 12.87 0.70
C HIS A 25 -11.88 11.83 -0.04
N GLY A 26 -12.11 10.65 0.53
CA GLY A 26 -12.87 9.56 -0.09
C GLY A 26 -14.38 9.80 -0.07
N ARG A 27 -15.15 8.76 -0.43
CA ARG A 27 -16.61 8.83 -0.69
C ARG A 27 -17.42 9.38 0.48
N SER A 28 -16.97 9.13 1.71
CA SER A 28 -17.64 9.57 2.94
C SER A 28 -17.20 10.97 3.41
N ALA A 29 -16.27 11.63 2.73
CA ALA A 29 -15.82 12.96 3.09
C ALA A 29 -16.91 14.01 2.86
N LYS A 30 -16.88 15.11 3.62
CA LYS A 30 -17.81 16.25 3.45
C LYS A 30 -17.77 16.85 2.04
N ARG A 31 -16.61 16.78 1.38
CA ARG A 31 -16.38 17.17 -0.01
C ARG A 31 -15.48 16.10 -0.66
N PRO A 32 -16.06 15.02 -1.19
CA PRO A 32 -15.29 13.95 -1.81
C PRO A 32 -14.55 14.46 -3.05
N ARG A 33 -13.38 13.88 -3.32
CA ARG A 33 -12.68 14.08 -4.59
C ARG A 33 -13.43 13.38 -5.73
N PRO A 34 -13.10 13.68 -7.00
CA PRO A 34 -13.69 12.99 -8.13
C PRO A 34 -13.57 11.46 -7.99
N GLU A 35 -14.62 10.76 -8.42
CA GLU A 35 -14.74 9.31 -8.32
C GLU A 35 -13.53 8.58 -8.92
N SER A 36 -13.05 9.03 -10.08
CA SER A 36 -11.86 8.46 -10.73
C SER A 36 -10.57 8.60 -9.91
N GLU A 37 -10.43 9.67 -9.12
CA GLU A 37 -9.29 9.82 -8.21
C GLU A 37 -9.40 8.85 -7.04
N ILE A 38 -10.62 8.66 -6.50
CA ILE A 38 -10.89 7.75 -5.38
C ILE A 38 -10.65 6.30 -5.83
N GLU A 39 -11.23 5.88 -6.95
CA GLU A 39 -11.05 4.54 -7.53
C GLU A 39 -9.57 4.23 -7.77
N MET A 40 -8.81 5.20 -8.30
CA MET A 40 -7.37 5.03 -8.50
C MET A 40 -6.63 4.80 -7.17
N LYS A 41 -7.02 5.49 -6.09
CA LYS A 41 -6.38 5.34 -4.76
C LYS A 41 -6.78 4.04 -4.08
N GLU A 42 -8.02 3.59 -4.26
CA GLU A 42 -8.51 2.28 -3.80
C GLU A 42 -7.79 1.15 -4.55
N TYR A 43 -7.63 1.28 -5.87
CA TYR A 43 -6.85 0.37 -6.70
C TYR A 43 -5.38 0.32 -6.28
N ASP A 44 -4.74 1.48 -6.11
CA ASP A 44 -3.34 1.56 -5.64
C ASP A 44 -3.19 0.86 -4.29
N LEU A 45 -4.12 1.08 -3.36
CA LEU A 45 -4.09 0.47 -2.04
C LEU A 45 -4.17 -1.05 -2.11
N ALA A 46 -5.13 -1.59 -2.88
CA ALA A 46 -5.24 -3.04 -3.11
C ALA A 46 -3.98 -3.61 -3.76
N ARG A 47 -3.41 -2.89 -4.74
CA ARG A 47 -2.18 -3.32 -5.42
C ARG A 47 -0.99 -3.33 -4.47
N PHE A 48 -0.86 -2.36 -3.57
CA PHE A 48 0.19 -2.35 -2.56
C PHE A 48 0.04 -3.51 -1.55
N GLU A 49 -1.17 -3.93 -1.23
CA GLU A 49 -1.41 -5.11 -0.38
C GLU A 49 -0.90 -6.40 -1.03
N GLU A 50 -1.18 -6.59 -2.33
CA GLU A 50 -0.66 -7.74 -3.09
C GLU A 50 0.88 -7.74 -3.15
N ILE A 51 1.48 -6.58 -3.46
CA ILE A 51 2.93 -6.44 -3.53
C ILE A 51 3.55 -6.73 -2.15
N ARG A 52 2.96 -6.19 -1.08
CA ARG A 52 3.42 -6.45 0.30
C ARG A 52 3.42 -7.95 0.60
N ALA A 53 2.35 -8.67 0.24
CA ALA A 53 2.27 -10.11 0.46
C ALA A 53 3.39 -10.88 -0.27
N ALA A 54 3.70 -10.50 -1.51
CA ALA A 54 4.80 -11.09 -2.27
C ALA A 54 6.17 -10.84 -1.61
N TYR A 55 6.42 -9.62 -1.13
CA TYR A 55 7.67 -9.27 -0.45
C TYR A 55 7.81 -9.92 0.93
N VAL A 56 6.72 -10.06 1.69
CA VAL A 56 6.73 -10.82 2.95
C VAL A 56 7.13 -12.28 2.66
N LYS A 57 6.52 -12.90 1.65
CA LYS A 57 6.87 -14.28 1.26
C LYS A 57 8.34 -14.41 0.84
N ALA A 58 8.88 -13.44 0.12
CA ALA A 58 10.30 -13.43 -0.26
C ALA A 58 11.23 -13.25 0.95
N TRP A 59 10.85 -12.39 1.90
CA TRP A 59 11.59 -12.16 3.13
C TRP A 59 11.65 -13.41 4.03
N GLU A 60 10.51 -14.10 4.21
CA GLU A 60 10.44 -15.34 4.98
C GLU A 60 11.30 -16.45 4.35
N ARG A 61 11.32 -16.56 3.01
CA ARG A 61 12.23 -17.47 2.30
C ARG A 61 13.70 -17.13 2.54
N LYS A 62 14.07 -15.85 2.51
CA LYS A 62 15.44 -15.39 2.78
C LYS A 62 15.86 -15.74 4.22
N LYS A 63 14.96 -15.55 5.19
CA LYS A 63 15.20 -15.93 6.59
C LYS A 63 15.34 -17.45 6.79
N ALA A 64 14.53 -18.26 6.10
CA ALA A 64 14.61 -19.72 6.22
C ALA A 64 15.86 -20.32 5.57
N ALA A 65 16.51 -19.58 4.66
CA ALA A 65 17.75 -19.98 4.00
C ALA A 65 19.03 -19.46 4.68
N ALA A 66 18.88 -18.64 5.73
CA ALA A 66 19.96 -18.08 6.54
C ALA A 66 20.10 -18.86 7.86
#